data_AF-A0A6B8M4X1-F1
#
_entry.id   AF-A0A6B8M4X1-F1
#
_cell.length_a   1.000
_cell.length_b   1.000
_cell.length_c   1.000
_cell.angle_alpha   90.00
_cell.angle_beta   90.00
_cell.angle_gamma   90.00
#
_symmetry.space_group_name_H-M   'P 1'
#
loop_
_entity.id
_entity.type
_entity.pdbx_description
1 polymer ?
#
loop_
_entity_poly.entity_id
_entity_poly.type
_entity_poly.pdbx_seq_one_letter_code
_entity_poly.pdbx_strand_id
1 'polypeptide(L)'
;MGENTGLEKRAVEALLRYREALAKVEALEREEAAAHRALVEWQDSVKNSIFDGATSAVSSNLAEAGRDAISRLHDIRLAMSAATAELKLAFTTLIGFDDALDHLLIPTDPNVKDAGGGLDE
;
A
#
# COMPACT_ATOMS: atom_id res chain seq x y z
N MET A 1 -3.75 -14.22 -35.64
CA MET A 1 -4.35 -14.42 -34.30
C MET A 1 -3.29 -14.55 -33.18
N GLY A 2 -2.09 -13.97 -33.30
CA GLY A 2 -1.04 -14.08 -32.26
C GLY A 2 -0.79 -12.80 -31.46
N GLU A 3 -1.07 -11.64 -32.05
CA GLU A 3 -0.79 -10.33 -31.43
C GLU A 3 -1.75 -10.03 -30.28
N ASN A 4 -3.02 -10.43 -30.39
CA ASN A 4 -4.02 -10.20 -29.34
C ASN A 4 -3.68 -10.99 -28.06
N THR A 5 -3.29 -12.26 -28.20
CA THR A 5 -2.85 -13.11 -27.07
C THR A 5 -1.58 -12.57 -26.39
N GLY A 6 -0.68 -11.97 -27.17
CA GLY A 6 0.52 -11.31 -26.62
C GLY A 6 0.20 -10.03 -25.86
N LEU A 7 -0.85 -9.31 -26.27
CA LEU A 7 -1.30 -8.07 -25.65
C LEU A 7 -2.09 -8.34 -24.36
N GLU A 8 -3.01 -9.32 -24.37
CA GLU A 8 -3.72 -9.82 -23.19
C GLU A 8 -2.75 -10.27 -22.09
N LYS A 9 -1.71 -11.03 -22.43
CA LYS A 9 -0.70 -11.47 -21.45
C LYS A 9 -0.01 -10.28 -20.76
N ARG A 10 0.41 -9.27 -21.54
CA ARG A 10 1.07 -8.07 -20.97
C ARG A 10 0.11 -7.24 -20.13
N ALA A 11 -1.17 -7.20 -20.49
CA ALA A 11 -2.17 -6.50 -19.72
C ALA A 11 -2.47 -7.20 -18.37
N VAL A 12 -2.48 -8.54 -18.33
CA VAL A 12 -2.53 -9.30 -17.08
C VAL A 12 -1.30 -9.01 -16.21
N GLU A 13 -0.10 -8.98 -16.80
CA GLU A 13 1.12 -8.60 -16.07
C GLU A 13 1.04 -7.15 -15.52
N ALA A 14 0.48 -6.21 -16.29
CA ALA A 14 0.28 -4.83 -15.86
C ALA A 14 -0.72 -4.74 -14.69
N LEU A 15 -1.80 -5.54 -14.71
CA LEU A 15 -2.77 -5.60 -13.63
C LEU A 15 -2.15 -6.17 -12.35
N LEU A 16 -1.31 -7.21 -12.45
CA LEU A 16 -0.58 -7.75 -11.31
C LEU A 16 0.33 -6.69 -10.67
N ARG A 17 1.12 -5.97 -11.49
CA ARG A 17 1.98 -4.87 -11.02
C ARG A 17 1.18 -3.74 -10.36
N TYR A 18 0.01 -3.39 -10.92
CA TYR A 18 -0.87 -2.41 -10.30
C TYR A 18 -1.34 -2.87 -8.91
N ARG A 19 -1.75 -4.12 -8.75
CA ARG A 19 -2.17 -4.69 -7.46
C ARG A 19 -1.02 -4.73 -6.45
N GLU A 20 0.18 -5.10 -6.88
CA GLU A 20 1.37 -5.10 -6.03
C GLU A 20 1.71 -3.69 -5.54
N ALA A 21 1.70 -2.70 -6.44
CA ALA A 21 1.95 -1.30 -6.09
C ALA A 21 0.87 -0.74 -5.15
N LEU A 22 -0.39 -1.14 -5.35
CA LEU A 22 -1.50 -0.74 -4.47
C LEU A 22 -1.32 -1.32 -3.06
N ALA A 23 -1.03 -2.62 -2.95
CA ALA A 23 -0.80 -3.27 -1.67
C ALA A 23 0.37 -2.64 -0.89
N LYS A 24 1.41 -2.18 -1.59
CA LYS A 24 2.54 -1.46 -1.00
C LYS A 24 2.11 -0.10 -0.41
N VAL A 25 1.30 0.67 -1.13
CA VAL A 25 0.74 1.94 -0.62
C VAL A 25 -0.13 1.67 0.61
N GLU A 26 -1.04 0.71 0.56
CA GLU A 26 -1.92 0.35 1.70
C GLU A 26 -1.13 -0.12 2.93
N ALA A 27 -0.01 -0.81 2.73
CA ALA A 27 0.89 -1.20 3.82
C ALA A 27 1.54 0.03 4.46
N LEU A 28 2.04 0.96 3.66
CA LEU A 28 2.64 2.20 4.14
C LEU A 28 1.61 3.10 4.84
N GLU A 29 0.35 3.11 4.42
CA GLU A 29 -0.72 3.90 5.08
C GLU A 29 -0.98 3.37 6.49
N ARG A 30 -0.99 2.04 6.65
CA ARG A 30 -1.10 1.39 7.97
C ARG A 30 0.10 1.70 8.85
N GLU A 31 1.31 1.69 8.29
CA GLU A 31 2.53 2.05 9.01
C GLU A 31 2.55 3.52 9.42
N GLU A 32 2.13 4.44 8.55
CA GLU A 32 2.00 5.87 8.88
C GLU A 32 1.00 6.07 10.02
N ALA A 33 -0.17 5.43 9.95
CA ALA A 33 -1.17 5.51 11.00
C ALA A 33 -0.69 4.94 12.33
N ALA A 34 0.15 3.89 12.32
CA ALA A 34 0.78 3.36 13.53
C ALA A 34 1.85 4.32 14.08
N ALA A 35 2.71 4.87 13.23
CA ALA A 35 3.74 5.81 13.63
C ALA A 35 3.15 7.13 14.16
N HIS A 36 2.06 7.61 13.56
CA HIS A 36 1.34 8.80 14.04
C HIS A 36 0.73 8.56 15.42
N ARG A 37 0.13 7.39 15.68
CA ARG A 37 -0.36 7.02 17.01
C ARG A 37 0.76 7.00 18.06
N ALA A 38 1.89 6.39 17.72
CA ALA A 38 3.06 6.36 18.61
C ALA A 38 3.58 7.78 18.94
N LEU A 39 3.57 8.70 17.97
CA LEU A 39 3.94 10.09 18.22
C LEU A 39 2.96 10.81 19.17
N VAL A 40 1.66 10.56 19.03
CA VAL A 40 0.64 11.11 19.94
C VAL A 40 0.82 10.56 21.37
N GLU A 41 1.03 9.25 21.51
CA GLU A 41 1.30 8.60 22.81
C GLU A 41 2.59 9.15 23.46
N TRP A 42 3.63 9.37 22.65
CA TRP A 42 4.85 10.02 23.09
C TRP A 42 4.58 11.45 23.59
N GLN A 43 3.79 12.23 22.85
CA GLN A 43 3.45 13.61 23.23
C GLN A 43 2.71 13.65 24.58
N ASP A 44 1.82 12.71 24.84
CA ASP A 44 1.12 12.61 26.12
C ASP A 44 2.08 12.19 27.25
N SER A 45 3.02 11.29 26.97
CA SER A 45 4.10 10.92 27.90
C SER A 45 4.98 12.12 28.27
N VAL A 46 5.28 13.01 27.30
CA VAL A 46 5.99 14.28 27.53
C VAL A 46 5.21 15.17 28.49
N LYS A 47 3.93 15.40 28.24
CA LYS A 47 3.09 16.23 29.11
C LYS A 47 3.09 15.69 30.54
N ASN A 48 2.87 14.39 30.73
CA ASN A 48 2.84 13.77 32.06
C ASN A 48 4.19 13.89 32.77
N SER A 49 5.30 13.69 32.06
CA SER A 49 6.65 13.82 32.63
C SER A 49 6.95 15.24 33.15
N ILE A 50 6.39 16.27 32.51
CA ILE A 50 6.52 17.66 32.94
C ILE A 50 5.73 17.90 34.23
N PHE A 51 4.52 17.34 34.34
CA PHE A 51 3.71 17.44 35.55
C PHE A 51 4.31 16.68 36.74
N ASP A 52 4.93 15.52 36.49
CA ASP A 52 5.46 14.64 37.55
C ASP A 52 6.88 15.03 38.03
N GLY A 53 7.47 16.09 37.47
CA GLY A 53 8.82 16.53 37.86
C GLY A 53 9.90 15.52 37.44
N ALA A 54 9.90 15.10 36.18
CA ALA A 54 10.79 14.06 35.66
C ALA A 54 12.29 14.35 35.88
N THR A 55 13.04 13.27 36.13
CA THR A 55 14.50 13.32 36.27
C THR A 55 15.18 13.54 34.91
N SER A 56 16.44 14.00 34.93
CA SER A 56 17.23 14.23 33.71
C SER A 56 17.40 12.98 32.82
N ALA A 57 17.34 11.77 33.39
CA ALA A 57 17.43 10.54 32.61
C ALA A 57 16.12 10.25 31.86
N VAL A 58 14.97 10.48 32.52
CA VAL A 58 13.64 10.33 31.91
C VAL A 58 13.46 11.34 30.77
N SER A 59 13.88 12.60 30.96
CA SER A 59 13.80 13.60 29.90
C SER A 59 14.68 13.29 28.69
N SER A 60 15.88 12.73 28.90
CA SER A 60 16.78 12.31 27.81
C SER A 60 16.19 11.17 26.98
N ASN A 61 15.68 10.12 27.64
CA ASN A 61 15.06 8.98 26.96
C ASN A 61 13.83 9.41 26.15
N LEU A 62 13.06 10.35 26.70
CA LEU A 62 11.88 10.87 26.02
C LEU A 62 12.27 11.72 24.81
N ALA A 63 13.33 12.54 24.90
CA ALA A 63 13.84 13.28 23.76
C ALA A 63 14.34 12.35 22.63
N GLU A 64 15.00 11.23 22.97
CA GLU A 64 15.43 10.22 22.00
C GLU A 64 14.25 9.54 21.31
N ALA A 65 13.28 9.06 22.08
CA ALA A 65 12.05 8.45 21.54
C ALA A 65 11.28 9.40 20.61
N GLY A 66 11.27 10.71 20.92
CA GLY A 66 10.66 11.73 20.07
C GLY A 66 11.38 11.91 18.74
N ARG A 67 12.72 11.93 18.75
CA ARG A 67 13.52 11.98 17.52
C ARG A 67 13.27 10.75 16.66
N ASP A 68 13.27 9.57 17.26
CA ASP A 68 13.04 8.31 16.54
C ASP A 68 11.65 8.26 15.91
N ALA A 69 10.62 8.71 16.63
CA ALA A 69 9.25 8.79 16.10
C ALA A 69 9.15 9.75 14.90
N ILE A 70 9.80 10.92 14.98
CA ILE A 70 9.83 11.91 13.90
C ILE A 70 10.60 11.36 12.68
N SER A 71 11.77 10.76 12.89
CA SER A 71 12.57 10.14 11.83
C SER A 71 11.80 9.03 11.13
N ARG A 72 11.14 8.15 11.90
CA ARG A 72 10.31 7.08 11.33
C ARG A 72 9.17 7.63 10.47
N LEU A 73 8.47 8.67 10.92
CA LEU A 73 7.42 9.32 10.12
C LEU A 73 7.97 9.96 8.84
N HIS A 74 9.16 10.55 8.90
CA HIS A 74 9.83 11.09 7.73
C HIS A 74 10.14 10.01 6.70
N ASP A 75 10.72 8.89 7.13
CA ASP A 75 11.07 7.77 6.27
C ASP A 75 9.83 7.14 5.62
N ILE A 76 8.75 6.95 6.39
CA ILE A 76 7.48 6.45 5.86
C ILE A 76 6.92 7.40 4.80
N ARG A 77 6.98 8.72 4.99
CA ARG A 77 6.50 9.69 3.99
C ARG A 77 7.32 9.68 2.71
N LEU A 78 8.63 9.52 2.81
CA LEU A 78 9.49 9.33 1.64
C LEU A 78 9.13 8.06 0.87
N ALA A 79 8.97 6.94 1.59
CA ALA A 79 8.55 5.68 1.01
C ALA A 79 7.15 5.76 0.37
N MET A 80 6.22 6.46 1.02
CA MET A 80 4.86 6.69 0.53
C MET A 80 4.85 7.47 -0.79
N SER A 81 5.65 8.54 -0.87
CA SER A 81 5.81 9.33 -2.10
C SER A 81 6.29 8.46 -3.26
N ALA A 82 7.32 7.64 -3.02
CA ALA A 82 7.85 6.73 -4.03
C ALA A 82 6.82 5.65 -4.44
N ALA A 83 6.14 5.02 -3.47
CA ALA A 83 5.12 4.01 -3.71
C ALA A 83 3.91 4.57 -4.47
N THR A 84 3.50 5.80 -4.17
CA THR A 84 2.39 6.47 -4.86
C THR A 84 2.75 6.79 -6.32
N ALA A 85 4.00 7.20 -6.58
CA ALA A 85 4.49 7.40 -7.95
C ALA A 85 4.52 6.09 -8.74
N GLU A 86 4.95 4.99 -8.11
CA GLU A 86 4.94 3.64 -8.68
C GLU A 86 3.51 3.17 -9.00
N LEU A 87 2.58 3.32 -8.05
CA LEU A 87 1.17 3.02 -8.25
C LEU A 87 0.56 3.80 -9.41
N LYS A 88 0.84 5.12 -9.48
CA LYS A 88 0.36 5.97 -10.58
C LYS A 88 0.87 5.49 -11.94
N LEU A 89 2.16 5.12 -12.02
CA LEU A 89 2.75 4.58 -13.25
C LEU A 89 2.10 3.25 -13.64
N ALA A 90 1.91 2.34 -12.69
CA ALA A 90 1.27 1.06 -12.93
C ALA A 90 -0.19 1.23 -13.40
N PHE A 91 -0.92 2.16 -12.79
CA PHE A 91 -2.29 2.49 -13.18
C PHE A 91 -2.36 3.08 -14.59
N THR A 92 -1.50 4.05 -14.94
CA THR A 92 -1.43 4.59 -16.30
C THR A 92 -1.08 3.51 -17.33
N THR A 93 -0.18 2.59 -16.98
CA THR A 93 0.16 1.45 -17.85
C THR A 93 -1.05 0.54 -18.08
N LEU A 94 -1.81 0.26 -17.03
CA LEU A 94 -3.02 -0.56 -17.11
C LEU A 94 -4.10 0.08 -17.99
N ILE A 95 -4.35 1.40 -17.84
CA ILE A 95 -5.26 2.15 -18.71
C ILE A 95 -4.83 2.05 -20.18
N GLY A 96 -3.53 2.20 -20.46
CA GLY A 96 -3.02 2.08 -21.83
C GLY A 96 -3.28 0.71 -22.47
N PHE A 97 -3.38 -0.36 -21.66
CA PHE A 97 -3.80 -1.67 -22.15
C PHE A 97 -5.31 -1.81 -22.31
N ASP A 98 -6.11 -1.20 -21.42
CA ASP A 98 -7.57 -1.16 -21.53
C ASP A 98 -7.99 -0.46 -22.84
N ASP A 99 -7.39 0.70 -23.13
CA ASP A 99 -7.58 1.45 -24.38
C ASP A 99 -7.18 0.64 -25.62
N ALA A 100 -6.15 -0.21 -25.51
CA ALA A 100 -5.66 -1.03 -26.62
C ALA A 100 -6.49 -2.30 -26.86
N LEU A 101 -7.22 -2.77 -25.85
CA LEU A 101 -8.04 -3.98 -25.92
C LEU A 101 -9.50 -3.70 -26.24
N ASP A 102 -9.98 -2.47 -26.05
CA ASP A 102 -11.38 -2.06 -26.24
C ASP A 102 -12.36 -2.83 -25.33
N HIS A 103 -11.85 -3.50 -24.29
CA HIS A 103 -12.61 -4.17 -23.24
C HIS A 103 -11.80 -4.29 -21.94
N LEU A 104 -12.50 -4.13 -20.80
CA LEU A 104 -11.94 -4.34 -19.46
C LEU A 104 -11.54 -5.80 -19.27
N LEU A 105 -10.23 -6.05 -19.11
CA LEU A 105 -9.71 -7.31 -18.62
C LEU A 105 -10.04 -7.46 -17.14
N ILE A 106 -11.22 -8.01 -16.86
CA ILE A 106 -11.50 -8.64 -15.59
C ILE A 106 -10.92 -10.06 -15.71
N PRO A 107 -9.85 -10.42 -14.98
CA PRO A 107 -9.38 -11.80 -14.98
C PRO A 107 -10.44 -12.63 -14.27
N THR A 108 -11.29 -13.30 -15.05
CA THR A 108 -12.09 -14.41 -14.56
C THR A 108 -11.15 -15.59 -14.41
N ASP A 109 -11.01 -16.10 -13.19
CA ASP A 109 -10.33 -17.38 -12.95
C ASP A 109 -10.85 -18.43 -13.94
N PRO A 110 -9.98 -19.14 -14.69
CA PRO A 110 -10.41 -20.25 -15.55
C PRO A 110 -10.78 -21.50 -14.75
N ASN A 111 -10.83 -21.43 -13.41
CA ASN A 111 -11.12 -22.55 -12.53
C ASN A 111 -12.57 -22.56 -12.00
N VAL A 112 -13.52 -22.06 -12.79
CA VAL A 112 -14.91 -22.50 -12.63
C VAL A 112 -15.02 -23.83 -13.35
N LYS A 113 -14.70 -24.90 -12.60
CA LYS A 113 -15.08 -26.26 -12.96
C LYS A 113 -16.55 -26.27 -13.31
N ASP A 114 -16.80 -26.59 -14.58
CA ASP A 114 -17.97 -27.29 -15.06
C ASP A 114 -18.57 -28.19 -13.97
N ALA A 115 -19.72 -27.78 -13.43
CA ALA A 115 -20.45 -28.53 -12.42
C ALA A 115 -21.96 -28.28 -12.58
N GLY A 116 -22.62 -29.28 -13.19
CA GLY A 116 -24.07 -29.42 -13.23
C GLY A 116 -24.61 -29.12 -14.62
N GLY A 117 -24.79 -30.09 -15.51
CA GLY A 117 -25.44 -31.38 -15.26
C GLY A 117 -26.75 -31.34 -16.02
N GLY A 118 -26.79 -32.03 -17.16
CA GLY A 118 -28.01 -32.16 -17.95
C GLY A 118 -29.10 -32.86 -17.15
N LEU A 119 -30.34 -32.48 -17.41
CA LEU A 119 -31.49 -33.36 -17.29
C LEU A 119 -32.43 -33.01 -18.44
N ASP A 120 -32.60 -34.01 -19.31
CA ASP A 120 -33.73 -34.14 -20.21
C ASP A 120 -35.05 -34.04 -19.44
N GLU A 121 -35.99 -33.22 -19.95
CA GLU A 121 -37.39 -33.60 -20.27
C GLU A 121 -38.10 -32.45 -21.01
#